data_AF-A0A9E3XYS6-F1
#
_entry.id   AF-A0A9E3XYS6-F1
#
_cell.length_a   1.000
_cell.length_b   1.000
_cell.length_c   1.000
_cell.angle_alpha   90.00
_cell.angle_beta   90.00
_cell.angle_gamma   90.00
#
_symmetry.space_group_name_H-M   'P 1'
#
loop_
_entity.id
_entity.type
_entity.pdbx_description
1 polymer ?
#
loop_
_entity_poly.entity_id
_entity_poly.type
_entity_poly.pdbx_seq_one_letter_code
_entity_poly.pdbx_strand_id
1 'polypeptide(L)' 'EQVEAASKLVPDEIVEMLTASGTPADARAKVQQYIDHGCTCPILYPLGDVHAMIDAFSA' A
#
# COMPACT_ATOMS: atom_id res chain seq x y z
N GLU A 1 -1.22 -8.51 -15.83
CA GLU A 1 -2.46 -8.72 -16.61
C GLU A 1 -3.73 -8.69 -15.77
N GLN A 2 -3.97 -9.65 -14.85
CA GLN A 2 -5.21 -9.70 -14.04
C GLN A 2 -5.41 -8.45 -13.15
N VAL A 3 -4.33 -7.96 -12.54
CA VAL A 3 -4.35 -6.78 -11.66
C VAL A 3 -4.72 -5.49 -12.42
N GLU A 4 -4.17 -5.29 -13.63
CA GLU A 4 -4.44 -4.10 -14.46
C GLU A 4 -5.84 -4.12 -15.11
N ALA A 5 -6.38 -5.30 -15.40
CA ALA A 5 -7.74 -5.41 -15.90
C ALA A 5 -8.76 -5.12 -14.78
N ALA A 6 -8.49 -5.62 -13.57
CA ALA A 6 -9.34 -5.41 -12.41
C ALA A 6 -9.29 -3.96 -11.90
N SER A 7 -8.14 -3.28 -11.95
CA SER A 7 -8.01 -1.90 -11.45
C SER A 7 -8.95 -0.90 -12.12
N LYS A 8 -9.35 -1.15 -13.37
CA LYS A 8 -10.31 -0.30 -14.12
C LYS A 8 -11.74 -0.35 -13.58
N LEU A 9 -12.06 -1.36 -12.77
CA LEU A 9 -13.40 -1.58 -12.21
C LEU A 9 -13.45 -1.26 -10.71
N VAL A 10 -12.30 -1.03 -10.08
CA VAL A 10 -12.20 -0.74 -8.65
C VAL A 10 -12.15 0.78 -8.49
N PRO A 11 -13.15 1.41 -7.85
CA PRO A 11 -13.11 2.84 -7.56
C PRO A 11 -11.91 3.20 -6.68
N ASP A 12 -11.34 4.39 -6.89
CA ASP A 12 -10.17 4.87 -6.15
C ASP A 12 -10.41 4.87 -4.63
N GLU A 13 -11.63 5.16 -4.15
CA GLU A 13 -11.96 5.11 -2.72
C GLU A 13 -11.75 3.71 -2.11
N ILE A 14 -11.98 2.66 -2.89
CA ILE A 14 -11.81 1.28 -2.44
C ILE A 14 -10.31 0.97 -2.33
N VAL A 15 -9.51 1.49 -3.26
CA VAL A 15 -8.04 1.37 -3.23
C VAL A 15 -7.48 2.10 -2.01
N GLU A 16 -7.91 3.33 -1.74
CA GLU A 16 -7.47 4.13 -0.59
C GLU A 16 -7.92 3.54 0.76
N MET A 17 -9.10 2.91 0.81
CA MET A 17 -9.56 2.21 2.01
C MET A 17 -8.75 0.95 2.31
N LEU A 18 -8.38 0.19 1.27
CA LEU A 18 -7.83 -1.15 1.44
C LEU A 18 -6.30 -1.23 1.30
N THR A 19 -5.65 -0.22 0.74
CA THR A 19 -4.21 -0.25 0.42
C THR A 19 -3.46 0.97 0.93
N ALA A 20 -2.19 0.79 1.24
CA ALA A 20 -1.24 1.88 1.42
C ALA A 20 -0.61 2.19 0.04
N SER A 21 -1.15 3.18 -0.65
CA SER A 21 -0.80 3.54 -2.03
C SER A 21 -0.55 5.05 -2.16
N GLY A 22 0.08 5.48 -3.26
CA GLY A 22 0.50 6.87 -3.46
C GLY A 22 2.00 7.06 -3.33
N THR A 23 2.44 8.14 -2.68
CA THR A 23 3.87 8.41 -2.48
C THR A 23 4.45 7.55 -1.35
N PRO A 24 5.79 7.39 -1.24
CA PRO A 24 6.40 6.72 -0.09
C PRO A 24 6.00 7.30 1.27
N ALA A 25 5.72 8.61 1.34
CA ALA A 25 5.26 9.24 2.57
C ALA A 25 3.83 8.81 2.93
N ASP A 26 2.93 8.76 1.96
CA ASP A 26 1.54 8.33 2.15
C ASP A 26 1.48 6.87 2.60
N ALA A 27 2.28 6.01 1.95
CA ALA A 27 2.36 4.60 2.30
C ALA A 27 2.85 4.39 3.74
N ARG A 28 3.90 5.12 4.17
CA ARG A 28 4.40 5.07 5.55
C ARG A 28 3.38 5.59 6.56
N ALA A 29 2.70 6.70 6.27
CA ALA A 29 1.68 7.25 7.14
C ALA A 29 0.52 6.27 7.36
N LYS A 30 0.07 5.58 6.29
CA LYS A 30 -0.97 4.57 6.37
C LYS A 30 -0.54 3.34 7.17
N VAL A 31 0.69 2.86 6.98
CA VAL A 31 1.25 1.75 7.77
C VAL A 31 1.34 2.13 9.25
N GLN A 32 1.78 3.36 9.56
CA GLN A 32 1.81 3.85 10.93
C GLN A 32 0.40 3.88 11.55
N GLN A 33 -0.62 4.31 10.79
CA GLN A 33 -2.00 4.22 11.23
C GLN A 33 -2.39 2.79 11.62
N TYR A 34 -2.05 1.77 10.82
CA TYR A 34 -2.35 0.39 11.18
C TYR A 34 -1.64 -0.06 12.47
N ILE A 35 -0.39 0.36 12.67
CA ILE A 35 0.38 0.08 13.89
C ILE A 35 -0.29 0.73 15.10
N ASP A 36 -0.69 2.00 15.00
CA ASP A 36 -1.35 2.75 16.06
C ASP A 36 -2.71 2.11 16.46
N HIS A 37 -3.35 1.41 15.52
CA HIS A 37 -4.59 0.64 15.75
C HIS A 37 -4.34 -0.82 16.20
N GLY A 38 -3.10 -1.19 16.52
CA GLY A 38 -2.75 -2.49 17.11
C GLY A 38 -2.15 -3.52 16.16
N CYS A 39 -1.78 -3.14 14.93
CA CYS A 39 -1.01 -4.02 14.04
C CYS A 39 0.42 -4.20 14.59
N THR A 40 0.80 -5.43 14.91
CA THR A 40 2.12 -5.76 15.47
C THR A 40 3.13 -6.23 14.43
N CYS A 41 2.68 -6.67 13.26
CA CYS A 41 3.51 -7.15 12.17
C CYS A 41 2.85 -6.88 10.81
N PRO A 42 3.04 -5.68 10.21
CA PRO A 42 2.48 -5.36 8.92
C PRO A 42 3.19 -6.13 7.80
N ILE A 43 2.43 -6.85 6.98
CA ILE A 43 2.92 -7.56 5.79
C ILE A 43 2.68 -6.68 4.57
N LEU A 44 3.76 -6.25 3.91
CA LEU A 44 3.69 -5.42 2.72
C LEU A 44 3.75 -6.29 1.46
N TYR A 45 2.67 -6.30 0.69
CA TYR A 45 2.59 -6.99 -0.59
C TYR A 45 2.66 -5.98 -1.75
N PRO A 46 3.76 -5.92 -2.53
CA PRO A 46 3.91 -4.96 -3.60
C PRO A 46 2.96 -5.28 -4.76
N LEU A 47 2.09 -4.32 -5.10
CA LEU A 47 1.26 -4.37 -6.31
C LEU A 47 1.92 -3.69 -7.53
N GLY A 48 3.03 -2.98 -7.31
CA GLY A 48 3.81 -2.26 -8.32
C GLY A 48 5.28 -2.68 -8.30
N ASP A 49 6.19 -1.71 -8.46
CA ASP A 49 7.63 -1.97 -8.41
C ASP A 49 8.07 -2.42 -7.00
N VAL A 50 8.61 -3.63 -6.94
CA VAL A 50 9.08 -4.27 -5.71
C VAL A 50 10.25 -3.50 -5.10
N HIS A 51 11.19 -3.02 -5.91
CA HIS A 51 12.37 -2.30 -5.42
C HIS A 51 11.99 -0.94 -4.86
N ALA A 52 11.08 -0.22 -5.54
CA ALA A 52 10.55 1.04 -5.03
C ALA A 52 9.83 0.87 -3.68
N MET A 53 9.11 -0.23 -3.49
CA MET A 53 8.49 -0.54 -2.20
C MET A 53 9.54 -0.81 -1.11
N ILE A 54 10.58 -1.61 -1.42
CA ILE A 54 11.66 -1.88 -0.48
C ILE A 54 12.36 -0.59 -0.07
N ASP A 55 12.70 0.27 -1.04
CA ASP A 55 13.37 1.56 -0.79
C ASP A 55 12.49 2.53 0.00
N ALA A 56 11.16 2.46 -0.18
CA ALA A 56 10.22 3.25 0.61
C ALA A 56 10.17 2.85 2.09
N PHE A 57 10.56 1.63 2.45
CA PHE A 57 10.47 1.11 3.82
C PHE A 57 11.80 0.64 4.41
N SER A 58 12.93 0.91 3.74
CA SER A 58 14.28 0.53 4.20
C SER A 58 14.94 1.56 5.12
N ALA A 59 14.35 2.75 5.28
CA ALA A 59 14.85 3.86 6.09
C ALA A 59 14.27 3.88 7.51
#